data_AF-A0A177AFB7-F1
#
_entry.id   AF-A0A177AFB7-F1
#
_cell.length_a   1.000
_cell.length_b   1.000
_cell.length_c   1.000
_cell.angle_alpha   90.00
_cell.angle_beta   90.00
_cell.angle_gamma   90.00
#
_symmetry.space_group_name_H-M   'P 1'
#
loop_
_entity.id
_entity.type
_entity.pdbx_description
1 polymer ?
#
loop_
_entity_poly.entity_id
_entity_poly.type
_entity_poly.pdbx_seq_one_letter_code
_entity_poly.pdbx_strand_id
1 'polypeptide(L)'
;MDQYVDFWNLMAYDYVWSGSPQTGHQANLFPANDSSTPFDTLTAVNYYISKGVAPQNIVLGIPIYGRAFDSTAGAGSPFVGVGPGTWELGIYDFKELPLIGAKEQFDSKLGVSYSYDATKREFISYDNIEMVNQKAAWIQKSGLGGAMWWESSADALGSKSLIRSVYLALGGQDGLGLEMTSNRLAYLDSTYANLRAGMLDSESASESTFESTVSAASSSTTTGTVTLTTIITTRTVTVFKSQAN
;
A
#
# COMPACT_ATOMS: atom_id res chain seq x y z
N MET A 1 -17.57 14.72 9.46
CA MET A 1 -16.56 14.41 8.41
C MET A 1 -16.95 13.15 7.68
N ASP A 2 -17.29 12.07 8.40
CA ASP A 2 -17.57 10.74 7.82
C ASP A 2 -18.51 10.74 6.61
N GLN A 3 -19.61 11.50 6.64
CA GLN A 3 -20.56 11.62 5.50
C GLN A 3 -19.98 12.18 4.19
N TYR A 4 -18.73 12.66 4.18
CA TYR A 4 -18.09 13.31 3.04
C TYR A 4 -16.81 12.60 2.58
N VAL A 5 -16.46 11.47 3.18
CA VAL A 5 -15.26 10.69 2.83
C VAL A 5 -15.67 9.24 2.58
N ASP A 6 -14.96 8.57 1.67
CA ASP A 6 -15.21 7.16 1.40
C ASP A 6 -14.65 6.27 2.52
N PHE A 7 -13.45 6.61 3.03
CA PHE A 7 -12.79 5.91 4.12
C PHE A 7 -11.71 6.80 4.77
N TRP A 8 -11.17 6.32 5.89
CA TRP A 8 -10.20 7.01 6.73
C TRP A 8 -8.90 6.23 6.75
N ASN A 9 -7.83 6.82 6.23
CA ASN A 9 -6.47 6.31 6.44
C ASN A 9 -5.99 6.73 7.84
N LEU A 10 -6.13 5.84 8.82
CA LEU A 10 -5.67 6.09 10.19
C LEU A 10 -4.14 5.93 10.24
N MET A 11 -3.41 7.02 10.48
CA MET A 11 -1.95 6.99 10.66
C MET A 11 -1.59 6.42 12.04
N ALA A 12 -1.64 5.09 12.16
CA ALA A 12 -1.37 4.35 13.40
C ALA A 12 0.13 4.06 13.59
N TYR A 13 0.93 5.11 13.46
CA TYR A 13 2.38 5.10 13.59
C TYR A 13 2.87 6.46 14.10
N ASP A 14 4.18 6.64 14.26
CA ASP A 14 4.80 7.86 14.80
C ASP A 14 4.38 8.21 16.25
N TYR A 15 4.04 7.22 17.06
CA TYR A 15 3.68 7.41 18.46
C TYR A 15 4.84 7.91 19.33
N VAL A 16 6.07 7.66 18.89
CA VAL A 16 7.29 8.24 19.45
C VAL A 16 8.17 8.76 18.33
N TRP A 17 8.98 9.78 18.63
CA TRP A 17 9.93 10.39 17.70
C TRP A 17 11.12 10.97 18.47
N SER A 18 12.05 11.63 17.77
CA SER A 18 13.27 12.20 18.35
C SER A 18 13.05 13.23 19.47
N GLY A 19 11.86 13.83 19.55
CA GLY A 19 11.45 14.79 20.58
C GLY A 19 10.62 14.19 21.71
N SER A 20 10.38 12.87 21.70
CA SER A 20 9.71 12.18 22.80
C SER A 20 10.59 12.18 24.06
N PRO A 21 10.00 12.18 25.27
CA PRO A 21 10.77 12.22 26.51
C PRO A 21 11.54 10.91 26.78
N GLN A 22 11.03 9.80 26.25
CA GLN A 22 11.61 8.46 26.36
C GLN A 22 11.41 7.71 25.05
N THR A 23 12.18 6.65 24.86
CA THR A 23 11.97 5.70 23.77
C THR A 23 10.65 4.96 23.94
N GLY A 24 10.13 4.40 22.86
CA GLY A 24 8.92 3.60 22.92
C GLY A 24 8.61 2.93 21.59
N HIS A 25 7.43 2.32 21.52
CA HIS A 25 6.95 1.65 20.33
C HIS A 25 6.21 2.63 19.43
N GLN A 26 6.63 2.73 18.16
CA GLN A 26 6.08 3.77 17.27
C GLN A 26 4.69 3.41 16.72
N ALA A 27 4.27 2.14 16.77
CA ALA A 27 3.07 1.64 16.10
C ALA A 27 2.42 0.42 16.81
N ASN A 28 2.44 0.41 18.16
CA ASN A 28 1.87 -0.68 18.95
C ASN A 28 0.34 -0.77 18.82
N LEU A 29 -0.19 -2.00 18.77
CA LEU A 29 -1.64 -2.22 18.75
C LEU A 29 -2.29 -1.91 20.11
N PHE A 30 -1.66 -2.36 21.19
CA PHE A 30 -2.24 -2.36 22.53
C PHE A 30 -1.37 -1.56 23.51
N PRO A 31 -1.97 -0.98 24.57
CA PRO A 31 -1.21 -0.26 25.59
C PRO A 31 -0.52 -1.23 26.56
N ALA A 32 0.72 -0.93 26.93
CA ALA A 32 1.45 -1.56 28.02
C ALA A 32 1.11 -0.97 29.41
N ASN A 33 0.43 0.19 29.44
CA ASN A 33 0.17 1.00 30.64
C ASN A 33 1.47 1.49 31.34
N ASP A 34 2.53 1.68 30.57
CA ASP A 34 3.77 2.32 30.99
C ASP A 34 4.22 3.36 29.95
N SER A 35 5.43 3.88 30.10
CA SER A 35 5.96 4.92 29.21
C SER A 35 6.42 4.43 27.84
N SER A 36 6.50 3.11 27.61
CA SER A 36 6.91 2.54 26.32
C SER A 36 5.83 2.63 25.25
N THR A 37 4.57 2.80 25.65
CA THR A 37 3.40 2.94 24.77
C THR A 37 2.60 4.20 25.14
N PRO A 38 3.12 5.42 24.87
CA PRO A 38 2.40 6.66 25.19
C PRO A 38 1.11 6.83 24.38
N PHE A 39 0.99 6.13 23.25
CA PHE A 39 -0.22 6.00 22.44
C PHE A 39 -0.42 4.53 22.06
N ASP A 40 -1.62 4.18 21.60
CA ASP A 40 -1.94 2.85 21.10
C ASP A 40 -3.05 2.88 20.05
N THR A 41 -3.00 1.94 19.10
CA THR A 41 -3.97 1.87 17.99
C THR A 41 -5.36 1.49 18.46
N LEU A 42 -5.50 0.59 19.44
CA LEU A 42 -6.80 0.15 19.96
C LEU A 42 -7.62 1.33 20.48
N THR A 43 -7.01 2.20 21.29
CA THR A 43 -7.65 3.40 21.84
C THR A 43 -8.08 4.34 20.72
N ALA A 44 -7.22 4.56 19.71
CA ALA A 44 -7.57 5.40 18.56
C ALA A 44 -8.76 4.83 17.77
N VAL A 45 -8.74 3.55 17.40
CA VAL A 45 -9.84 2.91 16.66
C VAL A 45 -11.15 2.94 17.44
N ASN A 46 -11.10 2.60 18.74
CA ASN A 46 -12.29 2.67 19.61
C ASN A 46 -12.84 4.10 19.69
N TYR A 47 -11.97 5.11 19.69
CA TYR A 47 -12.41 6.50 19.66
C TYR A 47 -13.18 6.83 18.37
N TYR A 48 -12.65 6.49 17.19
CA TYR A 48 -13.36 6.70 15.91
C TYR A 48 -14.73 6.02 15.89
N ILE A 49 -14.80 4.75 16.32
CA ILE A 49 -16.05 3.98 16.40
C ILE A 49 -17.03 4.63 17.37
N SER A 50 -16.57 5.08 18.54
CA SER A 50 -17.41 5.78 19.52
C SER A 50 -17.97 7.11 19.01
N LYS A 51 -17.36 7.69 17.97
CA LYS A 51 -17.81 8.92 17.30
C LYS A 51 -18.69 8.64 16.08
N GLY A 52 -19.03 7.38 15.82
CA GLY A 52 -19.98 6.97 14.78
C GLY A 52 -19.34 6.59 13.44
N VAL A 53 -18.01 6.51 13.35
CA VAL A 53 -17.33 6.00 12.15
C VAL A 53 -17.47 4.49 12.12
N ALA A 54 -18.03 3.95 11.03
CA ALA A 54 -18.18 2.51 10.88
C ALA A 54 -16.79 1.83 10.79
N PRO A 55 -16.55 0.68 11.45
CA PRO A 55 -15.24 0.03 11.44
C PRO A 55 -14.68 -0.22 10.04
N GLN A 56 -15.53 -0.63 9.10
CA GLN A 56 -15.15 -0.92 7.71
C GLN A 56 -14.70 0.32 6.92
N ASN A 57 -14.95 1.53 7.44
CA ASN A 57 -14.45 2.78 6.83
C ASN A 57 -13.07 3.16 7.39
N ILE A 58 -12.53 2.45 8.37
CA ILE A 58 -11.22 2.74 8.97
C ILE A 58 -10.18 1.82 8.35
N VAL A 59 -9.23 2.40 7.61
CA VAL A 59 -8.08 1.70 7.02
C VAL A 59 -6.87 1.90 7.92
N LEU A 60 -6.27 0.79 8.38
CA LEU A 60 -5.17 0.82 9.34
C LEU A 60 -3.85 1.18 8.66
N GLY A 61 -3.25 2.31 8.99
CA GLY A 61 -1.91 2.69 8.57
C GLY A 61 -0.83 1.87 9.28
N ILE A 62 0.12 1.35 8.50
CA ILE A 62 1.24 0.52 8.94
C ILE A 62 2.54 1.17 8.44
N PRO A 63 3.53 1.44 9.32
CA PRO A 63 4.79 2.03 8.88
C PRO A 63 5.66 0.99 8.17
N ILE A 64 6.26 1.37 7.05
CA ILE A 64 7.30 0.59 6.36
C ILE A 64 8.68 1.20 6.67
N TYR A 65 8.88 1.62 7.91
CA TYR A 65 10.13 2.21 8.38
C TYR A 65 10.27 1.99 9.88
N GLY A 66 11.50 2.09 10.37
CA GLY A 66 11.83 2.05 11.78
C GLY A 66 12.22 3.40 12.34
N ARG A 67 11.85 3.66 13.59
CA ARG A 67 12.31 4.80 14.38
C ARG A 67 13.37 4.36 15.37
N ALA A 68 14.55 4.94 15.23
CA ALA A 68 15.73 4.61 16.01
C ALA A 68 15.95 5.57 17.18
N PHE A 69 16.54 5.04 18.24
CA PHE A 69 16.92 5.75 19.46
C PHE A 69 18.25 5.19 19.95
N ASP A 70 19.23 6.07 20.15
CA ASP A 70 20.58 5.72 20.55
C ASP A 70 20.81 5.88 22.06
N SER A 71 21.87 5.24 22.54
CA SER A 71 22.33 5.36 23.93
C SER A 71 21.23 5.03 24.95
N THR A 72 20.32 4.11 24.62
CA THR A 72 19.16 3.75 25.43
C THR A 72 19.26 2.34 26.00
N ALA A 73 18.48 2.04 27.03
CA ALA A 73 18.36 0.70 27.60
C ALA A 73 17.28 -0.16 26.91
N GLY A 74 16.50 0.42 25.99
CA GLY A 74 15.35 -0.22 25.35
C GLY A 74 14.12 0.68 25.41
N ALA A 75 12.94 0.14 25.16
CA ALA A 75 11.68 0.89 25.21
C ALA A 75 11.37 1.45 26.63
N GLY A 76 10.68 2.59 26.71
CA GLY A 76 10.33 3.26 27.97
C GLY A 76 11.52 3.87 28.73
N SER A 77 12.69 3.95 28.11
CA SER A 77 13.93 4.43 28.75
C SER A 77 14.38 5.77 28.18
N PRO A 78 15.19 6.56 28.93
CA PRO A 78 15.90 7.69 28.36
C PRO A 78 16.81 7.28 27.19
N PHE A 79 17.07 8.22 26.29
CA PHE A 79 17.96 8.06 25.14
C PHE A 79 18.76 9.34 24.89
N VAL A 80 19.84 9.22 24.11
CA VAL A 80 20.64 10.37 23.66
C VAL A 80 20.89 10.23 22.17
N GLY A 81 20.20 11.05 21.39
CA GLY A 81 20.24 11.00 19.93
C GLY A 81 19.42 9.87 19.33
N VAL A 82 19.28 9.90 18.01
CA VAL A 82 18.51 8.90 17.24
C VAL A 82 19.36 8.16 16.23
N GLY A 83 20.67 8.39 16.24
CA GLY A 83 21.59 7.79 15.29
C GLY A 83 21.40 8.29 13.86
N PRO A 84 22.02 7.60 12.88
CA PRO A 84 21.81 7.86 11.47
C PRO A 84 20.43 7.34 11.02
N GLY A 85 20.20 7.34 9.72
CA GLY A 85 19.05 6.71 9.10
C GLY A 85 19.28 6.56 7.60
N THR A 86 18.34 5.95 6.88
CA THR A 86 18.48 5.71 5.44
C THR A 86 18.48 7.02 4.66
N TRP A 87 17.55 7.91 4.98
CA TRP A 87 17.37 9.21 4.31
C TRP A 87 17.36 10.38 5.30
N GLU A 88 16.85 10.15 6.51
CA GLU A 88 16.73 11.14 7.58
C GLU A 88 17.24 10.53 8.89
N LEU A 89 17.80 11.35 9.78
CA LEU A 89 18.33 10.87 11.05
C LEU A 89 17.24 10.17 11.89
N GLY A 90 17.54 8.98 12.38
CA GLY A 90 16.63 8.21 13.22
C GLY A 90 15.52 7.47 12.47
N ILE A 91 15.53 7.46 11.14
CA ILE A 91 14.54 6.76 10.32
C ILE A 91 15.24 5.82 9.35
N TYR A 92 14.93 4.52 9.46
CA TYR A 92 15.45 3.50 8.57
C TYR A 92 14.33 2.90 7.72
N ASP A 93 14.55 2.77 6.40
CA ASP A 93 13.67 1.99 5.53
C ASP A 93 13.58 0.54 6.05
N PHE A 94 12.38 -0.05 6.04
CA PHE A 94 12.20 -1.42 6.52
C PHE A 94 13.07 -2.45 5.78
N LYS A 95 13.30 -2.28 4.47
CA LYS A 95 14.15 -3.17 3.67
C LYS A 95 15.60 -3.27 4.16
N GLU A 96 16.07 -2.32 4.96
CA GLU A 96 17.41 -2.32 5.56
C GLU A 96 17.44 -2.98 6.97
N LEU A 97 16.27 -3.33 7.53
CA LEU A 97 16.12 -3.84 8.88
C LEU A 97 15.96 -5.38 8.91
N PRO A 98 16.41 -6.04 9.99
CA PRO A 98 17.20 -5.50 11.10
C PRO A 98 18.64 -5.15 10.69
N LEU A 99 19.22 -4.15 11.36
CA LEU A 99 20.63 -3.81 11.17
C LEU A 99 21.55 -4.93 11.69
N ILE A 100 22.73 -5.05 11.07
CA ILE A 100 23.75 -6.03 11.49
C ILE A 100 24.13 -5.80 12.96
N GLY A 101 24.04 -6.88 13.76
CA GLY A 101 24.35 -6.87 15.19
C GLY A 101 23.12 -6.66 16.09
N ALA A 102 22.03 -6.13 15.54
CA ALA A 102 20.78 -5.98 16.26
C ALA A 102 20.03 -7.31 16.37
N LYS A 103 19.34 -7.52 17.49
CA LYS A 103 18.44 -8.65 17.69
C LYS A 103 16.99 -8.18 17.57
N GLU A 104 16.28 -8.72 16.60
CA GLU A 104 14.84 -8.48 16.43
C GLU A 104 14.05 -9.21 17.53
N GLN A 105 12.95 -8.59 17.96
CA GLN A 105 12.05 -9.03 19.01
C GLN A 105 10.61 -8.80 18.55
N PHE A 106 9.71 -9.68 18.98
CA PHE A 106 8.27 -9.58 18.74
C PHE A 106 7.51 -9.91 20.03
N ASP A 107 6.64 -8.99 20.45
CA ASP A 107 5.72 -9.20 21.57
C ASP A 107 4.28 -9.14 21.08
N SER A 108 3.67 -10.32 20.95
CA SER A 108 2.28 -10.47 20.52
C SER A 108 1.24 -9.88 21.47
N LYS A 109 1.56 -9.70 22.76
CA LYS A 109 0.61 -9.15 23.74
C LYS A 109 0.43 -7.66 23.58
N LEU A 110 1.53 -6.94 23.34
CA LEU A 110 1.50 -5.51 23.03
C LEU A 110 1.21 -5.25 21.55
N GLY A 111 1.46 -6.24 20.70
CA GLY A 111 1.41 -6.09 19.26
C GLY A 111 2.50 -5.12 18.82
N VAL A 112 3.75 -5.47 19.11
CA VAL A 112 4.95 -4.72 18.71
C VAL A 112 6.04 -5.65 18.19
N SER A 113 6.86 -5.11 17.29
CA SER A 113 8.21 -5.61 17.03
C SER A 113 9.22 -4.48 17.09
N TYR A 114 10.48 -4.83 17.30
CA TYR A 114 11.61 -3.91 17.36
C TYR A 114 12.92 -4.68 17.25
N SER A 115 14.02 -3.99 16.99
CA SER A 115 15.36 -4.55 17.15
C SER A 115 16.16 -3.79 18.21
N TYR A 116 17.04 -4.50 18.92
CA TYR A 116 17.98 -3.88 19.85
C TYR A 116 19.40 -4.40 19.64
N ASP A 117 20.36 -3.49 19.49
CA ASP A 117 21.80 -3.79 19.54
C ASP A 117 22.34 -3.40 20.92
N ALA A 118 22.69 -4.40 21.73
CA ALA A 118 23.18 -4.18 23.10
C ALA A 118 24.59 -3.55 23.14
N THR A 119 25.39 -3.70 22.08
CA THR A 119 26.74 -3.14 22.01
C THR A 119 26.68 -1.65 21.70
N LYS A 120 25.86 -1.27 20.71
CA LYS A 120 25.63 0.13 20.34
C LYS A 120 24.64 0.83 21.26
N ARG A 121 23.83 0.06 21.99
CA ARG A 121 22.67 0.53 22.76
C ARG A 121 21.66 1.26 21.88
N GLU A 122 21.44 0.74 20.67
CA GLU A 122 20.52 1.26 19.66
C GLU A 122 19.22 0.44 19.69
N PHE A 123 18.09 1.14 19.83
CA PHE A 123 16.74 0.57 19.78
C PHE A 123 16.02 1.11 18.55
N ILE A 124 15.45 0.21 17.74
CA ILE A 124 14.68 0.58 16.54
C ILE A 124 13.31 -0.07 16.61
N SER A 125 12.24 0.73 16.69
CA SER A 125 10.86 0.22 16.64
C SER A 125 10.36 0.21 15.20
N TYR A 126 9.89 -0.92 14.70
CA TYR A 126 9.34 -1.12 13.35
C TYR A 126 8.49 -2.39 13.32
N ASP A 127 7.62 -2.53 12.32
CA ASP A 127 6.85 -3.76 12.12
C ASP A 127 7.65 -4.77 11.30
N ASN A 128 7.81 -5.99 11.81
CA ASN A 128 8.34 -7.14 11.07
C ASN A 128 7.21 -8.02 10.51
N ILE A 129 7.56 -9.17 9.93
CA ILE A 129 6.59 -10.08 9.29
C ILE A 129 5.57 -10.62 10.30
N GLU A 130 6.01 -11.07 11.48
CA GLU A 130 5.11 -11.52 12.53
C GLU A 130 4.14 -10.42 12.95
N MET A 131 4.63 -9.20 13.09
CA MET A 131 3.82 -8.06 13.50
C MET A 131 2.75 -7.68 12.47
N VAL A 132 3.10 -7.56 11.19
CA VAL A 132 2.11 -7.21 10.17
C VAL A 132 1.06 -8.31 9.95
N ASN A 133 1.42 -9.58 10.15
CA ASN A 133 0.47 -10.68 10.14
C ASN A 133 -0.51 -10.59 11.34
N GLN A 134 -0.02 -10.20 12.52
CA GLN A 134 -0.89 -9.92 13.66
C GLN A 134 -1.82 -8.72 13.40
N LYS A 135 -1.32 -7.65 12.78
CA LYS A 135 -2.16 -6.50 12.37
C LYS A 135 -3.22 -6.92 11.36
N ALA A 136 -2.90 -7.77 10.39
CA ALA A 136 -3.86 -8.30 9.42
C ALA A 136 -4.97 -9.13 10.11
N ALA A 137 -4.61 -10.02 11.04
CA ALA A 137 -5.59 -10.76 11.83
C ALA A 137 -6.47 -9.84 12.70
N TRP A 138 -5.88 -8.77 13.24
CA TRP A 138 -6.60 -7.77 14.01
C TRP A 138 -7.56 -6.92 13.15
N ILE A 139 -7.17 -6.55 11.93
CA ILE A 139 -8.02 -5.90 10.92
C ILE A 139 -9.27 -6.75 10.66
N GLN A 140 -9.10 -8.04 10.37
CA GLN A 140 -10.23 -8.97 10.14
C GLN A 140 -11.13 -9.08 11.38
N LYS A 141 -10.53 -9.33 12.55
CA LYS A 141 -11.28 -9.51 13.80
C LYS A 141 -12.09 -8.26 14.19
N SER A 142 -11.53 -7.08 13.91
CA SER A 142 -12.15 -5.79 14.26
C SER A 142 -13.07 -5.25 13.15
N GLY A 143 -13.16 -5.94 12.01
CA GLY A 143 -13.96 -5.51 10.86
C GLY A 143 -13.49 -4.21 10.22
N LEU A 144 -12.17 -3.94 10.26
CA LEU A 144 -11.58 -2.74 9.66
C LEU A 144 -11.56 -2.83 8.13
N GLY A 145 -11.51 -1.67 7.46
CA GLY A 145 -11.60 -1.54 6.01
C GLY A 145 -10.38 -2.05 5.23
N GLY A 146 -9.25 -2.28 5.90
CA GLY A 146 -8.04 -2.79 5.28
C GLY A 146 -6.77 -2.21 5.89
N ALA A 147 -5.70 -2.19 5.10
CA ALA A 147 -4.41 -1.65 5.48
C ALA A 147 -3.95 -0.55 4.51
N MET A 148 -3.22 0.43 5.04
CA MET A 148 -2.53 1.51 4.33
C MET A 148 -1.07 1.49 4.77
N TRP A 149 -0.16 1.97 3.92
CA TRP A 149 1.26 2.01 4.22
C TRP A 149 1.90 3.36 3.97
N TRP A 150 2.88 3.68 4.81
CA TRP A 150 3.82 4.77 4.57
C TRP A 150 5.26 4.24 4.64
N GLU A 151 6.05 4.22 3.56
CA GLU A 151 5.62 4.39 2.17
C GLU A 151 6.24 3.32 1.25
N SER A 152 5.83 3.31 -0.01
CA SER A 152 6.10 2.24 -0.98
C SER A 152 7.58 1.93 -1.24
N SER A 153 8.48 2.91 -1.19
CA SER A 153 9.89 2.72 -1.57
C SER A 153 10.71 1.96 -0.54
N ALA A 154 10.21 1.89 0.70
CA ALA A 154 10.91 1.30 1.84
C ALA A 154 10.60 -0.19 2.07
N ASP A 155 9.63 -0.78 1.34
CA ASP A 155 9.27 -2.19 1.52
C ASP A 155 10.34 -3.12 0.96
N ALA A 156 10.43 -4.32 1.54
CA ALA A 156 11.26 -5.38 1.00
C ALA A 156 10.55 -6.10 -0.15
N LEU A 157 11.30 -6.90 -0.91
CA LEU A 157 10.75 -7.73 -1.98
C LEU A 157 10.46 -9.17 -1.50
N GLY A 158 9.63 -9.89 -2.26
CA GLY A 158 9.39 -11.32 -2.06
C GLY A 158 8.71 -11.64 -0.73
N SER A 159 9.18 -12.67 -0.04
CA SER A 159 8.62 -13.11 1.25
C SER A 159 8.87 -12.15 2.40
N LYS A 160 9.78 -11.18 2.24
CA LYS A 160 10.03 -10.13 3.23
C LYS A 160 9.12 -8.91 3.06
N SER A 161 8.37 -8.79 1.97
CA SER A 161 7.45 -7.65 1.79
C SER A 161 6.36 -7.64 2.85
N LEU A 162 6.24 -6.51 3.56
CA LEU A 162 5.17 -6.28 4.52
C LEU A 162 3.82 -6.20 3.81
N ILE A 163 3.76 -5.46 2.70
CA ILE A 163 2.54 -5.27 1.89
C ILE A 163 2.02 -6.63 1.42
N ARG A 164 2.91 -7.45 0.84
CA ARG A 164 2.55 -8.79 0.36
C ARG A 164 2.06 -9.68 1.49
N SER A 165 2.71 -9.63 2.66
CA SER A 165 2.33 -10.46 3.80
C SER A 165 0.93 -10.15 4.29
N VAL A 166 0.60 -8.86 4.45
CA VAL A 166 -0.75 -8.41 4.81
C VAL A 166 -1.76 -8.78 3.74
N TYR A 167 -1.46 -8.55 2.45
CA TYR A 167 -2.34 -8.94 1.34
C TYR A 167 -2.72 -10.42 1.37
N LEU A 168 -1.76 -11.31 1.57
CA LEU A 168 -2.05 -12.74 1.65
C LEU A 168 -2.84 -13.09 2.90
N ALA A 169 -2.49 -12.52 4.05
CA ALA A 169 -3.18 -12.75 5.32
C ALA A 169 -4.65 -12.28 5.28
N LEU A 170 -4.94 -11.25 4.48
CA LEU A 170 -6.30 -10.73 4.27
C LEU A 170 -7.13 -11.53 3.25
N GLY A 171 -6.65 -12.66 2.74
CA GLY A 171 -7.39 -13.50 1.78
C GLY A 171 -7.09 -13.18 0.31
N GLY A 172 -6.00 -12.47 0.03
CA GLY A 172 -5.56 -12.14 -1.32
C GLY A 172 -5.24 -13.35 -2.21
N GLN A 173 -4.98 -14.53 -1.63
CA GLN A 173 -4.79 -15.77 -2.42
C GLN A 173 -6.08 -16.25 -3.08
N ASP A 174 -7.23 -15.96 -2.46
CA ASP A 174 -8.54 -16.42 -2.91
C ASP A 174 -9.26 -15.37 -3.77
N GLY A 175 -8.61 -14.23 -4.04
CA GLY A 175 -9.22 -13.09 -4.73
C GLY A 175 -10.27 -12.35 -3.88
N LEU A 176 -10.33 -12.62 -2.57
CA LEU A 176 -11.33 -12.07 -1.64
C LEU A 176 -10.78 -10.97 -0.72
N GLY A 177 -9.45 -10.74 -0.74
CA GLY A 177 -8.79 -9.83 0.19
C GLY A 177 -8.78 -8.36 -0.19
N LEU A 178 -9.45 -7.98 -1.28
CA LEU A 178 -9.52 -6.59 -1.76
C LEU A 178 -10.96 -6.21 -2.12
N GLU A 179 -11.28 -4.94 -1.91
CA GLU A 179 -12.50 -4.34 -2.45
C GLU A 179 -12.46 -4.34 -3.99
N MET A 180 -13.55 -4.77 -4.61
CA MET A 180 -13.67 -4.85 -6.06
C MET A 180 -14.44 -3.66 -6.61
N THR A 181 -13.71 -2.58 -6.92
CA THR A 181 -14.27 -1.37 -7.53
C THR A 181 -13.50 -1.01 -8.80
N SER A 182 -14.22 -0.77 -9.91
CA SER A 182 -13.59 -0.37 -11.17
C SER A 182 -13.00 1.04 -11.07
N ASN A 183 -11.77 1.23 -11.55
CA ASN A 183 -11.18 2.55 -11.65
C ASN A 183 -11.82 3.38 -12.80
N ARG A 184 -11.47 4.67 -12.84
CA ARG A 184 -11.90 5.58 -13.91
C ARG A 184 -10.77 5.72 -14.94
N LEU A 185 -11.02 5.29 -16.18
CA LEU A 185 -10.05 5.45 -17.28
C LEU A 185 -10.37 6.62 -18.22
N ALA A 186 -11.64 7.06 -18.26
CA ALA A 186 -12.09 8.10 -19.18
C ALA A 186 -12.18 9.48 -18.51
N TYR A 187 -11.30 10.39 -18.94
CA TYR A 187 -11.28 11.80 -18.55
C TYR A 187 -11.40 12.67 -19.80
N LEU A 188 -12.63 12.77 -20.33
CA LEU A 188 -12.91 13.38 -21.63
C LEU A 188 -12.65 14.90 -21.68
N ASP A 189 -12.58 15.54 -20.52
CA ASP A 189 -12.30 16.95 -20.30
C ASP A 189 -10.84 17.21 -19.91
N SER A 190 -9.98 16.18 -19.87
CA SER A 190 -8.57 16.36 -19.60
C SER A 190 -7.94 17.29 -20.64
N THR A 191 -7.15 18.25 -20.19
CA THR A 191 -6.36 19.14 -21.07
C THR A 191 -5.26 18.38 -21.80
N TYR A 192 -4.81 17.25 -21.24
CA TYR A 192 -3.79 16.39 -21.84
C TYR A 192 -4.40 15.49 -22.91
N ALA A 193 -3.99 15.68 -24.17
CA ALA A 193 -4.56 14.97 -25.32
C ALA A 193 -4.37 13.45 -25.26
N ASN A 194 -3.20 12.99 -24.81
CA ASN A 194 -2.91 11.58 -24.60
C ASN A 194 -3.82 10.97 -23.51
N LEU A 195 -3.97 11.63 -22.36
CA LEU A 195 -4.82 11.14 -21.26
C LEU A 195 -6.30 11.10 -21.69
N ARG A 196 -6.79 12.15 -22.34
CA ARG A 196 -8.14 12.21 -22.90
C ARG A 196 -8.40 11.12 -23.93
N ALA A 197 -7.38 10.79 -24.74
CA ALA A 197 -7.43 9.70 -25.70
C ALA A 197 -7.26 8.31 -25.05
N GLY A 198 -7.06 8.21 -23.73
CA GLY A 198 -6.88 6.93 -23.03
C GLY A 198 -5.48 6.35 -23.14
N MET A 199 -4.45 7.19 -23.30
CA MET A 199 -3.04 6.80 -23.50
C MET A 199 -2.85 5.80 -24.64
N LEU A 200 -3.54 5.99 -25.77
CA LEU A 200 -3.33 5.17 -26.96
C LEU A 200 -1.86 5.30 -27.43
N ASP A 201 -1.18 4.17 -27.53
CA ASP A 201 0.17 4.09 -28.09
C ASP A 201 0.14 4.54 -29.56
N SER A 202 1.14 5.31 -29.99
CA SER A 202 1.22 5.87 -31.35
C SER A 202 1.25 4.81 -32.46
N GLU A 203 1.54 3.55 -32.15
CA GLU A 203 1.48 2.43 -33.11
C GLU A 203 0.04 1.99 -33.45
N SER A 204 -0.95 2.38 -32.64
CA SER A 204 -2.37 2.07 -32.90
C SER A 204 -3.10 3.10 -33.77
N ALA A 205 -2.41 4.18 -34.16
CA ALA A 205 -3.01 5.34 -34.84
C ALA A 205 -2.82 5.35 -36.37
N SER A 206 -2.37 4.26 -36.99
CA SER A 206 -2.28 4.15 -38.46
C SER A 206 -3.23 3.09 -39.00
N GLU A 207 -4.50 3.47 -39.21
CA GLU A 207 -5.32 3.08 -40.36
C GLU A 207 -6.74 3.64 -40.21
N SER A 208 -6.93 4.92 -40.56
CA SER A 208 -8.23 5.37 -41.06
C SER A 208 -8.07 6.60 -41.97
N THR A 209 -7.43 6.42 -43.12
CA THR A 209 -7.61 7.36 -44.23
C THR A 209 -8.89 7.00 -44.96
N PHE A 210 -9.97 7.75 -44.70
CA PHE A 210 -11.14 7.78 -45.56
C PHE A 210 -10.73 8.44 -46.89
N GLU A 211 -10.59 7.66 -47.96
CA GLU A 211 -10.55 8.20 -49.32
C GLU A 211 -11.97 8.60 -49.74
N SER A 212 -12.20 9.90 -49.96
CA SER A 212 -13.34 10.36 -50.75
C SER A 212 -12.98 10.24 -52.23
N THR A 213 -13.66 9.37 -52.95
CA THR A 213 -13.55 9.30 -54.40
C THR A 213 -14.62 10.17 -55.03
N VAL A 214 -14.20 11.26 -55.66
CA VAL A 214 -15.02 12.00 -56.63
C VAL A 214 -14.60 11.51 -58.01
N SER A 215 -15.55 11.01 -58.80
CA SER A 215 -15.28 10.44 -60.12
C SER A 215 -14.96 11.55 -61.15
N ALA A 216 -13.87 11.37 -61.90
CA ALA A 216 -13.76 11.91 -63.25
C ALA A 216 -12.94 10.93 -64.11
N ALA A 217 -13.47 10.65 -65.31
CA ALA A 217 -12.96 9.66 -66.23
C ALA A 217 -11.69 10.12 -67.00
N SER A 218 -10.75 9.22 -67.23
CA SER A 218 -10.37 8.71 -68.58
C SER A 218 -8.97 8.06 -68.65
N SER A 219 -8.90 7.01 -69.48
CA SER A 219 -7.76 6.39 -70.19
C SER A 219 -6.61 5.68 -69.43
N SER A 220 -6.61 4.36 -69.60
CA SER A 220 -5.50 3.43 -69.89
C SER A 220 -4.19 3.50 -69.10
N THR A 221 -3.83 2.41 -68.40
CA THR A 221 -2.79 1.41 -68.78
C THR A 221 -2.65 0.36 -67.67
N THR A 222 -2.41 -0.88 -68.07
CA THR A 222 -2.34 -2.12 -67.29
C THR A 222 -1.10 -2.22 -66.40
N THR A 223 -1.27 -2.56 -65.11
CA THR A 223 -0.29 -3.34 -64.32
C THR A 223 -0.99 -4.09 -63.18
N GLY A 224 -0.72 -5.39 -63.06
CA GLY A 224 -1.42 -6.30 -62.14
C GLY A 224 -1.02 -6.14 -60.66
N THR A 225 -1.92 -6.53 -59.77
CA THR A 225 -1.66 -6.63 -58.32
C THR A 225 -2.28 -7.92 -57.79
N VAL A 226 -1.47 -8.72 -57.10
CA VAL A 226 -1.88 -9.97 -56.44
C VAL A 226 -2.53 -9.62 -55.10
N THR A 227 -3.77 -10.07 -54.90
CA THR A 227 -4.51 -9.90 -53.64
C THR A 227 -4.20 -11.04 -52.68
N LEU A 228 -3.59 -10.74 -51.53
CA LEU A 228 -3.51 -11.66 -50.39
C LEU A 228 -4.71 -11.41 -49.49
N THR A 229 -5.59 -12.40 -49.36
CA THR A 229 -6.74 -12.36 -48.45
C THR A 229 -6.31 -12.95 -47.10
N THR A 230 -6.18 -12.11 -46.07
CA THR A 230 -6.01 -12.58 -44.69
C THR A 230 -7.38 -12.68 -44.03
N ILE A 231 -7.81 -13.90 -43.73
CA ILE A 231 -9.04 -14.17 -42.95
C ILE A 231 -8.71 -13.96 -41.47
N ILE A 232 -9.18 -12.87 -40.88
CA ILE A 232 -9.14 -12.67 -39.42
C ILE A 232 -10.43 -13.25 -38.84
N THR A 233 -10.29 -14.33 -38.07
CA THR A 233 -11.40 -14.93 -37.31
C THR A 233 -11.53 -14.22 -35.98
N THR A 234 -12.54 -13.39 -35.81
CA THR A 234 -12.88 -12.80 -34.51
C THR A 234 -13.68 -13.82 -33.69
N ARG A 235 -13.10 -14.32 -32.61
CA ARG A 235 -13.86 -15.05 -31.57
C ARG A 235 -14.56 -14.03 -30.68
N THR A 236 -15.89 -13.93 -30.82
CA THR A 236 -16.74 -13.25 -29.84
C THR A 236 -16.86 -14.14 -28.61
N VAL A 237 -16.39 -13.66 -27.45
CA VAL A 237 -16.70 -14.28 -26.15
C VAL A 237 -18.01 -13.67 -25.66
N THR A 238 -19.09 -14.43 -25.75
CA THR A 238 -20.38 -14.07 -25.14
C THR A 238 -20.36 -14.47 -23.68
N VAL A 239 -20.38 -13.50 -22.77
CA VAL A 239 -20.59 -13.74 -21.34
C VAL A 239 -22.10 -13.87 -21.09
N PHE A 240 -22.54 -15.07 -20.74
CA PHE A 240 -23.91 -15.31 -20.30
C PHE A 240 -24.10 -14.78 -18.87
N LYS A 241 -25.02 -13.84 -18.67
CA LYS A 241 -25.58 -13.55 -17.35
C LYS A 241 -26.49 -14.72 -16.96
N SER A 242 -26.13 -15.49 -15.94
CA SER A 242 -27.08 -16.40 -15.30
C SER A 242 -28.10 -15.58 -14.52
N GLN A 243 -29.37 -15.66 -14.92
CA GLN A 243 -30.46 -15.32 -14.02
C GLN A 243 -30.65 -16.51 -13.07
N ALA A 244 -30.58 -16.24 -11.77
CA ALA A 244 -31.05 -17.15 -10.74
C ALA A 244 -32.47 -16.74 -10.35
N ASN A 245 -33.35 -17.74 -10.31
CA ASN A 245 -34.72 -17.67 -9.80
C ASN A 245 -34.78 -17.27 -8.32
#